data_AF-A0AAU4JK72-F1
#
_entry.id   AF-A0AAU4JK72-F1
#
_cell.length_a   1.000
_cell.length_b   1.000
_cell.length_c   1.000
_cell.angle_alpha   90.00
_cell.angle_beta   90.00
_cell.angle_gamma   90.00
#
_symmetry.space_group_name_H-M   'P 1'
#
loop_
_entity.id
_entity.type
_entity.pdbx_description
1 polymer ?
#
loop_
_entity_poly.entity_id
_entity_poly.type
_entity_poly.pdbx_seq_one_letter_code
_entity_poly.pdbx_strand_id
1 'polypeptide(L)'
;MIDKLAAATVRHRHVVLALGLLLVGVNAAASGPVSVAGQRLLILISLAALILAIVVMGVRPAYLVVQPQIPAFATPGPAWTVLFALGYLGPASTRVDALLRSTRQGTLSAFDVVFDVLWVVLAALVVAWAWRGHGVRLHPSGVRRTWALGSLTVPWEALLPPQMPSAADGRLWLGMRIMEPQLVRRRGIPQSRRATRNDNIDAGFLAAVIGHYVVHPEHRAAIGGQAEYERLRAALPKRG
;
A
#
# COMPACT_ATOMS: atom_id res chain seq x y z
N MET A 1 18.83 6.16 1.65
CA MET A 1 18.09 7.18 2.45
C MET A 1 16.58 7.09 2.19
N ILE A 2 16.16 6.99 0.93
CA ILE A 2 14.75 6.86 0.50
C ILE A 2 14.03 5.67 1.16
N ASP A 3 14.68 4.50 1.29
CA ASP A 3 14.04 3.32 1.90
C ASP A 3 13.70 3.50 3.37
N LYS A 4 14.54 4.22 4.13
CA LYS A 4 14.28 4.52 5.54
C LYS A 4 13.08 5.46 5.69
N LEU A 5 12.98 6.44 4.79
CA LEU A 5 11.87 7.39 4.77
C LEU A 5 10.56 6.69 4.37
N ALA A 6 10.59 5.86 3.32
CA ALA A 6 9.45 5.04 2.91
C ALA A 6 8.98 4.10 4.04
N ALA A 7 9.91 3.41 4.71
CA ALA A 7 9.60 2.55 5.84
C ALA A 7 8.97 3.32 7.01
N ALA A 8 9.50 4.51 7.34
CA ALA A 8 8.94 5.37 8.37
C ALA A 8 7.53 5.86 8.02
N THR A 9 7.31 6.31 6.78
CA THR A 9 5.98 6.73 6.28
C THR A 9 4.96 5.61 6.39
N VAL A 10 5.35 4.37 6.06
CA VAL A 10 4.46 3.20 6.16
C VAL A 10 4.16 2.85 7.61
N ARG A 11 5.18 2.89 8.48
CA ARG A 11 5.03 2.61 9.92
C ARG A 11 4.07 3.60 10.58
N HIS A 12 4.17 4.88 10.21
CA HIS A 12 3.35 5.95 10.76
C HIS A 12 2.21 6.38 9.84
N ARG A 13 1.78 5.54 8.88
CA ARG A 13 0.80 5.91 7.85
C ARG A 13 -0.49 6.51 8.41
N HIS A 14 -0.99 5.97 9.53
CA HIS A 14 -2.22 6.46 10.16
C HIS A 14 -2.02 7.85 10.76
N VAL A 15 -0.88 8.09 11.39
CA VAL A 15 -0.50 9.40 11.94
C VAL A 15 -0.28 10.41 10.81
N VAL A 16 0.43 10.02 9.76
CA VAL A 16 0.71 10.87 8.59
C VAL A 16 -0.58 11.26 7.87
N LEU A 17 -1.48 10.30 7.63
CA LEU A 17 -2.78 10.57 7.01
C LEU A 17 -3.69 11.40 7.93
N ALA A 18 -3.70 11.12 9.24
CA ALA A 18 -4.47 11.93 10.20
C ALA A 18 -3.95 13.37 10.27
N LEU A 19 -2.63 13.58 10.26
CA LEU A 19 -2.02 14.90 10.24
C LEU A 19 -2.35 15.64 8.93
N GLY A 20 -2.32 14.95 7.79
CA GLY A 20 -2.73 15.50 6.50
C GLY A 20 -4.21 15.92 6.50
N LEU A 21 -5.10 15.07 7.00
CA LEU A 21 -6.52 15.38 7.15
C LEU A 21 -6.76 16.56 8.11
N LEU A 22 -6.04 16.60 9.23
CA LEU A 22 -6.12 17.70 10.19
C LEU A 22 -5.67 19.01 9.56
N LEU A 23 -4.56 18.99 8.80
CA LEU A 23 -4.08 20.17 8.07
C LEU A 23 -5.11 20.67 7.06
N VAL A 24 -5.75 19.76 6.31
CA VAL A 24 -6.85 20.09 5.39
C VAL A 24 -8.04 20.69 6.14
N GLY A 25 -8.43 20.09 7.27
CA GLY A 25 -9.54 20.58 8.10
C GLY A 25 -9.27 21.96 8.68
N VAL A 26 -8.07 22.22 9.19
CA VAL A 26 -7.65 23.53 9.71
C VAL A 26 -7.66 24.58 8.59
N ASN A 27 -7.13 24.24 7.41
CA ASN A 27 -7.15 25.17 6.27
C ASN A 27 -8.58 25.47 5.80
N ALA A 28 -9.49 24.49 5.81
CA ALA A 28 -10.89 24.71 5.44
C ALA A 28 -11.67 25.52 6.49
N ALA A 29 -11.32 25.38 7.78
CA ALA A 29 -11.95 26.11 8.88
C ALA A 29 -11.42 27.54 9.06
N ALA A 30 -10.19 27.80 8.64
CA ALA A 30 -9.60 29.14 8.64
C ALA A 30 -10.26 29.99 7.54
N SER A 31 -11.44 30.55 7.84
CA SER A 31 -12.23 31.38 6.94
C SER A 31 -11.63 32.77 6.65
N GLY A 32 -10.32 32.93 6.81
CA GLY A 32 -9.57 34.14 6.47
C GLY A 32 -8.91 34.02 5.09
N PRO A 33 -8.46 35.14 4.50
CA PRO A 33 -7.67 35.10 3.27
C PRO A 33 -6.40 34.31 3.55
N VAL A 34 -6.37 33.05 3.09
CA VAL A 34 -5.14 32.25 3.10
C VAL A 34 -4.10 33.07 2.36
N SER A 35 -2.97 33.35 3.01
CA SER A 35 -1.91 34.11 2.37
C SER A 35 -1.55 33.40 1.06
N VAL A 36 -1.38 34.17 -0.02
CA VAL A 36 -0.96 33.62 -1.32
C VAL A 36 0.29 32.75 -1.16
N ALA A 37 1.16 33.10 -0.21
CA ALA A 37 2.31 32.31 0.21
C ALA A 37 1.93 30.93 0.80
N GLY A 38 0.97 30.86 1.71
CA GLY A 38 0.48 29.61 2.30
C GLY A 38 -0.13 28.67 1.25
N GLN A 39 -0.93 29.20 0.33
CA GLN A 39 -1.50 28.40 -0.75
C GLN A 39 -0.42 27.87 -1.71
N ARG A 40 0.55 28.71 -2.09
CA ARG A 40 1.70 28.27 -2.91
C ARG A 40 2.50 27.17 -2.22
N LEU A 41 2.74 27.30 -0.91
CA LEU A 41 3.46 26.30 -0.13
C LEU A 41 2.72 24.96 -0.10
N LEU A 42 1.39 24.97 0.10
CA LEU A 42 0.58 23.74 0.07
C LEU A 42 0.63 23.04 -1.29
N ILE A 43 0.57 23.80 -2.39
CA ILE A 43 0.70 23.25 -3.76
C ILE A 43 2.08 22.62 -3.95
N LEU A 44 3.14 23.31 -3.54
CA LEU A 44 4.51 22.79 -3.65
C LEU A 44 4.72 21.51 -2.82
N ILE A 45 4.21 21.46 -1.59
CA ILE A 45 4.27 20.26 -0.74
C ILE A 45 3.49 19.11 -1.39
N SER A 46 2.31 19.39 -1.93
CA SER A 46 1.47 18.38 -2.60
C SER A 46 2.15 17.83 -3.85
N LEU A 47 2.77 18.70 -4.65
CA LEU A 47 3.52 18.33 -5.84
C LEU A 47 4.77 17.51 -5.48
N ALA A 48 5.52 17.93 -4.47
CA ALA A 48 6.68 17.19 -3.97
C ALA A 48 6.28 15.79 -3.46
N ALA A 49 5.16 15.68 -2.74
CA ALA A 49 4.62 14.40 -2.29
C ALA A 49 4.22 13.50 -3.47
N LEU A 50 3.60 14.07 -4.52
CA LEU A 50 3.23 13.34 -5.73
C LEU A 50 4.46 12.86 -6.52
N ILE A 51 5.47 13.72 -6.70
CA ILE A 51 6.73 13.35 -7.35
C ILE A 51 7.41 12.24 -6.57
N LEU A 52 7.49 12.36 -5.24
CA LEU A 52 8.07 11.33 -4.39
C LEU A 52 7.25 10.03 -4.45
N ALA A 53 5.92 10.10 -4.55
CA ALA A 53 5.07 8.93 -4.76
C ALA A 53 5.44 8.20 -6.05
N ILE A 54 5.63 8.92 -7.16
CA ILE A 54 6.03 8.36 -8.46
C ILE A 54 7.41 7.71 -8.35
N VAL A 55 8.38 8.38 -7.73
CA VAL A 55 9.74 7.84 -7.53
C VAL A 55 9.70 6.55 -6.71
N VAL A 56 8.94 6.55 -5.61
CA VAL A 56 8.83 5.39 -4.70
C VAL A 56 7.97 4.27 -5.28
N MET A 57 7.11 4.54 -6.26
CA MET A 57 6.31 3.52 -6.96
C MET A 57 7.18 2.48 -7.67
N GLY A 58 8.40 2.84 -8.09
CA GLY A 58 9.36 1.92 -8.68
C GLY A 58 10.17 1.10 -7.67
N VAL A 59 10.20 1.52 -6.40
CA VAL A 59 11.02 0.88 -5.37
C VAL A 59 10.33 -0.38 -4.84
N ARG A 60 10.96 -1.53 -5.08
CA ARG A 60 10.47 -2.84 -4.64
C ARG A 60 11.35 -3.35 -3.51
N PRO A 61 10.99 -3.14 -2.24
CA PRO A 61 11.79 -3.62 -1.12
C PRO A 61 11.92 -5.15 -1.16
N ALA A 62 13.09 -5.68 -0.81
CA ALA A 62 13.34 -7.11 -0.66
C ALA A 62 13.45 -7.51 0.82
N TYR A 63 12.50 -7.03 1.64
CA TYR A 63 12.45 -7.35 3.07
C TYR A 63 11.00 -7.53 3.53
N LEU A 64 10.85 -8.24 4.65
CA LEU A 64 9.59 -8.43 5.35
C LEU A 64 9.66 -7.69 6.68
N VAL A 65 8.49 -7.29 7.17
CA VAL A 65 8.32 -6.67 8.48
C VAL A 65 7.68 -7.71 9.41
N VAL A 66 8.34 -7.95 10.54
CA VAL A 66 7.82 -8.80 11.60
C VAL A 66 6.68 -8.07 12.31
N GLN A 67 5.51 -8.70 12.40
CA GLN A 67 4.38 -8.16 13.16
C GLN A 67 4.38 -8.81 14.55
N PRO A 68 4.74 -8.10 15.63
CA PRO A 68 4.77 -8.72 16.97
C PRO A 68 3.37 -9.05 17.51
N GLN A 69 2.33 -8.39 16.98
CA GLN A 69 0.94 -8.55 17.44
C GLN A 69 0.22 -9.75 16.80
N ILE A 70 0.69 -10.22 15.65
CA ILE A 70 0.09 -11.32 14.90
C ILE A 70 1.27 -12.15 14.37
N PRO A 71 1.37 -13.47 14.64
CA PRO A 71 2.49 -14.31 14.22
C PRO A 71 2.53 -14.40 12.69
N ALA A 72 3.10 -13.37 12.07
CA ALA A 72 3.10 -13.19 10.64
C ALA A 72 4.26 -12.29 10.19
N PHE A 73 4.82 -12.62 9.03
CA PHE A 73 5.65 -11.69 8.29
C PHE A 73 4.78 -10.95 7.28
N ALA A 74 4.88 -9.62 7.26
CA ALA A 74 4.12 -8.80 6.33
C ALA A 74 5.06 -8.10 5.35
N THR A 75 4.60 -7.96 4.11
CA THR A 75 5.22 -7.03 3.19
C THR A 75 5.04 -5.60 3.72
N PRO A 76 6.04 -4.72 3.61
CA PRO A 76 5.83 -3.31 3.90
C PRO A 76 4.67 -2.79 3.03
N GLY A 77 3.82 -1.94 3.62
CA GLY A 77 2.79 -1.26 2.86
C GLY A 77 3.41 -0.38 1.77
N PRO A 78 2.72 -0.11 0.67
CA PRO A 78 3.22 0.80 -0.36
C PRO A 78 3.30 2.24 0.16
N ALA A 79 4.51 2.74 0.39
CA ALA A 79 4.73 4.12 0.81
C ALA A 79 4.15 5.13 -0.20
N TRP A 80 4.20 4.80 -1.50
CA TRP A 80 3.65 5.65 -2.55
C TRP A 80 2.15 5.92 -2.38
N THR A 81 1.37 4.99 -1.82
CA THR A 81 -0.08 5.23 -1.61
C THR A 81 -0.36 6.32 -0.58
N VAL A 82 0.46 6.39 0.46
CA VAL A 82 0.36 7.42 1.50
C VAL A 82 0.78 8.77 0.94
N LEU A 83 1.88 8.80 0.19
CA LEU A 83 2.37 10.01 -0.47
C LEU A 83 1.40 10.53 -1.54
N PHE A 84 0.79 9.62 -2.29
CA PHE A 84 -0.22 9.94 -3.29
C PHE A 84 -1.49 10.51 -2.65
N ALA A 85 -1.95 9.92 -1.54
CA ALA A 85 -3.06 10.45 -0.77
C ALA A 85 -2.76 11.85 -0.22
N LEU A 86 -1.56 12.07 0.32
CA LEU A 86 -1.11 13.40 0.75
C LEU A 86 -1.07 14.42 -0.39
N GLY A 87 -0.54 14.02 -1.56
CA GLY A 87 -0.50 14.87 -2.74
C GLY A 87 -1.90 15.26 -3.24
N TYR A 88 -2.91 14.40 -3.04
CA TYR A 88 -4.30 14.69 -3.39
C TYR A 88 -5.03 15.58 -2.37
N LEU A 89 -4.59 15.59 -1.10
CA LEU A 89 -5.24 16.35 -0.04
C LEU A 89 -5.12 17.87 -0.22
N GLY A 90 -3.99 18.37 -0.74
CA GLY A 90 -3.81 19.81 -0.98
C GLY A 90 -4.76 20.39 -2.02
N PRO A 91 -4.85 19.84 -3.24
CA PRO A 91 -5.84 20.26 -4.23
C PRO A 91 -7.28 20.10 -3.71
N ALA A 92 -7.57 19.03 -2.97
CA ALA A 92 -8.89 18.85 -2.36
C ALA A 92 -9.25 19.98 -1.39
N SER A 93 -8.30 20.44 -0.55
CA SER A 93 -8.57 21.56 0.37
C SER A 93 -8.88 22.86 -0.37
N THR A 94 -8.18 23.15 -1.47
CA THR A 94 -8.44 24.36 -2.26
C THR A 94 -9.81 24.32 -2.96
N ARG A 95 -10.27 23.14 -3.35
CA ARG A 95 -11.62 22.96 -3.94
C ARG A 95 -12.72 23.16 -2.91
N VAL A 96 -12.55 22.62 -1.70
CA VAL A 96 -13.52 22.82 -0.61
C VAL A 96 -13.66 24.30 -0.25
N ASP A 97 -12.53 25.03 -0.15
CA ASP A 97 -12.55 26.47 0.12
C ASP A 97 -13.19 27.28 -1.04
N ALA A 98 -12.88 26.94 -2.30
CA ALA A 98 -13.52 27.55 -3.46
C ALA A 98 -15.04 27.31 -3.46
N LEU A 99 -15.49 26.09 -3.15
CA LEU A 99 -16.90 25.73 -3.05
C LEU A 99 -17.60 26.56 -1.95
N LEU A 100 -16.99 26.66 -0.76
CA LEU A 100 -17.51 27.46 0.35
C LEU A 100 -17.63 28.95 -0.03
N ARG A 101 -16.62 29.51 -0.70
CA ARG A 101 -16.63 30.92 -1.15
C ARG A 101 -17.68 31.17 -2.23
N SER A 102 -17.78 30.32 -3.24
CA SER A 102 -18.80 30.45 -4.30
C SER A 102 -20.22 30.28 -3.74
N THR A 103 -20.41 29.41 -2.74
CA THR A 103 -21.69 29.26 -2.05
C THR A 103 -22.10 30.56 -1.35
N ARG A 104 -21.16 31.22 -0.65
CA ARG A 104 -21.42 32.50 0.03
C ARG A 104 -21.68 33.65 -0.94
N GLN A 105 -21.08 33.62 -2.13
CA GLN A 105 -21.24 34.66 -3.15
C GLN A 105 -22.44 34.43 -4.08
N GLY A 106 -23.12 33.28 -3.98
CA GLY A 106 -24.24 32.94 -4.86
C GLY A 106 -23.84 32.70 -6.31
N THR A 107 -22.55 32.50 -6.60
CA THR A 107 -21.97 32.35 -7.94
C THR A 107 -21.75 30.89 -8.34
N LEU A 108 -22.37 29.94 -7.63
CA LEU A 108 -22.20 28.51 -7.89
C LEU A 108 -22.78 28.11 -9.25
N SER A 109 -21.92 27.70 -10.16
CA SER A 109 -22.33 26.88 -11.30
C SER A 109 -22.60 25.44 -10.85
N ALA A 110 -23.68 24.83 -11.34
CA ALA A 110 -23.97 23.42 -11.08
C ALA A 110 -22.84 22.49 -11.53
N PHE A 111 -22.12 22.87 -12.60
CA PHE A 111 -20.98 22.11 -13.11
C PHE A 111 -19.81 22.10 -12.11
N ASP A 112 -19.49 23.25 -11.52
CA ASP A 112 -18.40 23.37 -10.54
C ASP A 112 -18.70 22.55 -9.29
N VAL A 113 -19.95 22.59 -8.81
CA VAL A 113 -20.40 21.79 -7.67
C VAL A 113 -20.22 20.30 -7.94
N VAL A 114 -20.67 19.80 -9.09
CA VAL A 114 -20.56 18.38 -9.44
C VAL A 114 -19.09 17.96 -9.52
N PHE A 115 -18.25 18.77 -10.15
CA PHE A 115 -16.82 18.48 -10.29
C PHE A 115 -16.10 18.46 -8.93
N ASP A 116 -16.36 19.45 -8.07
CA ASP A 116 -15.73 19.55 -6.75
C ASP A 116 -16.18 18.41 -5.83
N VAL A 117 -17.47 18.06 -5.84
CA VAL A 117 -17.99 16.90 -5.09
C VAL A 117 -17.33 15.60 -5.56
N LEU A 118 -17.27 15.37 -6.88
CA LEU A 118 -16.61 14.18 -7.43
C LEU A 118 -15.14 14.10 -7.02
N TRP A 119 -14.44 15.24 -7.00
CA TRP A 119 -13.05 15.32 -6.57
C TRP A 119 -12.87 15.00 -5.08
N VAL A 120 -13.73 15.53 -4.20
CA VAL A 120 -13.70 15.22 -2.76
C VAL A 120 -13.98 13.74 -2.52
N VAL A 121 -14.96 13.15 -3.22
CA VAL A 121 -15.24 11.72 -3.17
C VAL A 121 -14.02 10.91 -3.61
N LEU A 122 -13.36 11.29 -4.70
CA LEU A 122 -12.13 10.64 -5.17
C LEU A 122 -11.01 10.74 -4.13
N ALA A 123 -10.79 11.90 -3.52
CA ALA A 123 -9.78 12.09 -2.48
C ALA A 123 -10.08 11.21 -1.25
N ALA A 124 -11.35 11.17 -0.81
CA ALA A 124 -11.78 10.31 0.29
C ALA A 124 -11.55 8.82 -0.02
N LEU A 125 -11.85 8.38 -1.24
CA LEU A 125 -11.58 7.01 -1.70
C LEU A 125 -10.08 6.69 -1.70
N VAL A 126 -9.24 7.61 -2.19
CA VAL A 126 -7.77 7.45 -2.19
C VAL A 126 -7.22 7.35 -0.76
N VAL A 127 -7.69 8.20 0.16
CA VAL A 127 -7.30 8.16 1.58
C VAL A 127 -7.76 6.86 2.23
N ALA A 128 -9.01 6.45 2.04
CA ALA A 128 -9.55 5.20 2.57
C ALA A 128 -8.77 3.99 2.03
N TRP A 129 -8.37 4.05 0.77
CA TRP A 129 -7.54 3.03 0.12
C TRP A 129 -6.13 2.97 0.73
N ALA A 130 -5.46 4.12 0.91
CA ALA A 130 -4.16 4.20 1.58
C ALA A 130 -4.24 3.73 3.05
N TRP A 131 -5.35 3.99 3.73
CA TRP A 131 -5.59 3.63 5.13
C TRP A 131 -5.75 2.12 5.34
N ARG A 132 -6.53 1.43 4.49
CA ARG A 132 -6.80 -0.02 4.62
C ARG A 132 -5.51 -0.84 4.57
N GLY A 133 -4.55 -0.41 3.76
CA GLY A 133 -3.29 -1.09 3.58
C GLY A 133 -3.45 -2.39 2.80
N HIS A 134 -2.57 -2.59 1.83
CA HIS A 134 -2.59 -3.77 0.98
C HIS A 134 -1.23 -4.45 1.03
N GLY A 135 -1.23 -5.78 1.05
CA GLY A 135 0.00 -6.52 1.16
C GLY A 135 -0.20 -8.02 1.24
N VAL A 136 0.94 -8.70 1.18
CA VAL A 136 1.05 -10.13 1.41
C VAL A 136 1.51 -10.34 2.86
N ARG A 137 0.88 -11.29 3.53
CA ARG A 137 1.25 -11.74 4.87
C ARG A 137 1.53 -13.23 4.81
N LEU A 138 2.66 -13.63 5.33
CA LEU A 138 3.04 -15.02 5.55
C LEU A 138 2.60 -15.35 6.98
N HIS A 139 1.74 -16.33 7.14
CA HIS A 139 1.24 -16.80 8.42
C HIS A 139 1.60 -18.30 8.54
N PRO A 140 1.72 -18.86 9.76
CA PRO A 140 1.94 -20.29 9.94
C PRO A 140 0.96 -21.18 9.17
N SER A 141 -0.28 -20.72 8.99
CA SER A 141 -1.33 -21.45 8.26
C SER A 141 -1.35 -21.21 6.74
N GLY A 142 -0.55 -20.29 6.20
CA GLY A 142 -0.49 -20.03 4.77
C GLY A 142 -0.13 -18.60 4.39
N VAL A 143 -0.24 -18.31 3.10
CA VAL A 143 0.00 -16.99 2.51
C VAL A 143 -1.32 -16.26 2.37
N ARG A 144 -1.48 -15.15 3.09
CA ARG A 144 -2.66 -14.27 3.02
C ARG A 144 -2.35 -13.00 2.24
N ARG A 145 -3.07 -12.79 1.13
CA ARG A 145 -3.08 -11.54 0.38
C ARG A 145 -4.31 -10.72 0.75
N THR A 146 -4.11 -9.41 0.93
CA THR A 146 -5.20 -8.46 1.20
C THR A 146 -5.21 -7.35 0.16
N TRP A 147 -6.40 -7.00 -0.34
CA TRP A 147 -6.65 -5.87 -1.25
C TRP A 147 -7.86 -5.05 -0.76
N ALA A 148 -8.13 -3.95 -1.45
CA ALA A 148 -9.11 -2.94 -1.02
C ALA A 148 -10.51 -3.49 -0.77
N LEU A 149 -10.87 -4.55 -1.49
CA LEU A 149 -12.21 -5.11 -1.58
C LEU A 149 -12.24 -6.60 -1.22
N GLY A 150 -11.18 -7.13 -0.62
CA GLY A 150 -11.15 -8.55 -0.30
C GLY A 150 -9.82 -9.09 0.20
N SER A 151 -9.81 -10.41 0.39
CA SER A 151 -8.63 -11.16 0.80
C SER A 151 -8.63 -12.56 0.23
N LEU A 152 -7.43 -13.09 0.03
CA LEU A 152 -7.16 -14.42 -0.50
C LEU A 152 -6.21 -15.10 0.48
N THR A 153 -6.61 -16.23 1.03
CA THR A 153 -5.74 -17.05 1.87
C THR A 153 -5.44 -18.34 1.12
N VAL A 154 -4.15 -18.56 0.85
CA VAL A 154 -3.65 -19.75 0.21
C VAL A 154 -2.94 -20.58 1.28
N PRO A 155 -3.50 -21.74 1.68
CA PRO A 155 -2.85 -22.61 2.65
C PRO A 155 -1.54 -23.17 2.09
N TRP A 156 -0.57 -23.47 2.95
CA TRP A 156 0.75 -23.97 2.52
C TRP A 156 0.64 -25.29 1.76
N GLU A 157 -0.34 -26.11 2.11
CA GLU A 157 -0.65 -27.41 1.53
C GLU A 157 -1.10 -27.27 0.06
N ALA A 158 -1.68 -26.13 -0.31
CA ALA A 158 -2.09 -25.85 -1.69
C ALA A 158 -0.94 -25.36 -2.57
N LEU A 159 0.23 -25.08 -2.00
CA LEU A 159 1.41 -24.58 -2.72
C LEU A 159 2.34 -25.74 -3.09
N LEU A 160 2.62 -25.90 -4.38
CA LEU A 160 3.67 -26.82 -4.83
C LEU A 160 5.06 -26.26 -4.53
N PRO A 161 6.07 -27.15 -4.34
CA PRO A 161 7.48 -26.78 -4.38
C PRO A 161 7.75 -25.96 -5.64
N PRO A 162 8.46 -24.82 -5.54
CA PRO A 162 8.77 -24.02 -6.71
C PRO A 162 9.51 -24.88 -7.74
N GLN A 163 8.91 -25.14 -8.90
CA GLN A 163 9.67 -25.49 -10.08
C GLN A 163 10.37 -24.20 -10.50
N MET A 164 11.69 -24.10 -10.30
CA MET A 164 12.48 -22.89 -10.55
C MET A 164 12.12 -22.27 -11.90
N PRO A 165 11.43 -21.10 -11.93
CA PRO A 165 11.25 -20.36 -13.17
C PRO A 165 12.55 -19.61 -13.47
N SER A 166 13.04 -19.71 -14.71
CA SER A 166 14.19 -18.95 -15.19
C SER A 166 13.96 -17.45 -14.98
N ALA A 167 14.99 -16.73 -14.55
CA ALA A 167 14.95 -15.32 -14.15
C ALA A 167 14.47 -14.33 -15.24
N ALA A 168 14.24 -14.81 -16.47
CA ALA A 168 13.81 -14.02 -17.62
C ALA A 168 12.30 -13.74 -17.67
N ASP A 169 11.45 -14.53 -16.98
CA ASP A 169 10.00 -14.37 -17.06
C ASP A 169 9.45 -13.49 -15.93
N GLY A 170 9.31 -12.19 -16.21
CA GLY A 170 8.66 -11.20 -15.33
C GLY A 170 7.17 -11.46 -15.01
N ARG A 171 6.63 -12.65 -15.32
CA ARG A 171 5.27 -13.11 -14.97
C ARG A 171 5.31 -14.01 -13.73
N LEU A 172 5.86 -13.48 -12.65
CA LEU A 172 6.23 -14.19 -11.41
C LEU A 172 5.07 -14.74 -10.54
N TRP A 173 3.83 -14.75 -11.01
CA TRP A 173 2.70 -15.40 -10.30
C TRP A 173 2.17 -16.65 -11.02
N LEU A 174 2.69 -16.97 -12.22
CA LEU A 174 2.24 -18.13 -13.01
C LEU A 174 2.96 -19.46 -12.66
N GLY A 175 3.96 -19.43 -11.78
CA GLY A 175 4.74 -20.64 -11.42
C GLY A 175 4.24 -21.41 -10.19
N MET A 176 3.38 -20.83 -9.35
CA MET A 176 2.74 -21.59 -8.27
C MET A 176 1.52 -22.30 -8.86
N ARG A 177 1.72 -23.50 -9.41
CA ARG A 177 0.59 -24.40 -9.69
C ARG A 177 -0.11 -24.63 -8.36
N ILE A 178 -1.31 -24.10 -8.23
CA ILE A 178 -2.20 -24.42 -7.12
C ILE A 178 -2.72 -25.83 -7.43
N MET A 179 -2.24 -26.85 -6.71
CA MET A 179 -2.71 -28.24 -6.91
C MET A 179 -4.17 -28.37 -6.52
N GLU A 180 -4.56 -27.70 -5.44
CA GLU A 180 -5.89 -27.82 -4.86
C GLU A 180 -6.57 -26.45 -4.76
N PRO A 181 -7.14 -25.94 -5.87
CA PRO A 181 -7.84 -24.66 -5.86
C PRO A 181 -9.03 -24.64 -4.91
N GLN A 182 -9.55 -25.81 -4.54
CA GLN A 182 -10.63 -26.00 -3.57
C GLN A 182 -10.27 -25.56 -2.14
N LEU A 183 -8.99 -25.59 -1.76
CA LEU A 183 -8.54 -25.17 -0.42
C LEU A 183 -8.37 -23.64 -0.30
N VAL A 184 -8.45 -22.92 -1.42
CA VAL A 184 -8.20 -21.49 -1.47
C VAL A 184 -9.41 -20.71 -0.98
N ARG A 185 -9.29 -20.10 0.20
CA ARG A 185 -10.35 -19.26 0.76
C ARG A 185 -10.28 -17.85 0.21
N ARG A 186 -11.31 -17.45 -0.54
CA ARG A 186 -11.52 -16.10 -1.07
C ARG A 186 -12.63 -15.40 -0.31
N ARG A 187 -12.42 -14.12 0.00
CA ARG A 187 -13.44 -13.24 0.59
C ARG A 187 -13.45 -11.91 -0.15
N GLY A 188 -14.64 -11.41 -0.49
CA GLY A 188 -14.82 -10.12 -1.17
C GLY A 188 -14.81 -10.23 -2.70
N ILE A 189 -14.68 -9.07 -3.36
CA ILE A 189 -14.77 -8.99 -4.82
C ILE A 189 -13.48 -9.55 -5.43
N PRO A 190 -13.56 -10.55 -6.33
CA PRO A 190 -12.39 -11.17 -6.93
C PRO A 190 -11.62 -10.13 -7.75
N GLN A 191 -10.38 -9.87 -7.34
CA GLN A 191 -9.49 -9.02 -8.11
C GLN A 191 -8.95 -9.81 -9.33
N SER A 192 -9.05 -9.21 -10.52
CA SER A 192 -8.58 -9.81 -11.77
C SER A 192 -7.10 -10.24 -11.66
N ARG A 193 -6.75 -11.38 -12.27
CA ARG A 193 -5.37 -11.93 -12.27
C ARG A 193 -4.35 -10.93 -12.83
N ARG A 194 -4.73 -9.98 -13.70
CA ARG A 194 -3.83 -8.95 -14.23
C ARG A 194 -3.63 -7.76 -13.29
N ALA A 195 -4.57 -7.50 -12.38
CA ALA A 195 -4.44 -6.45 -11.36
C ALA A 195 -3.53 -6.87 -10.19
N THR A 196 -2.92 -8.05 -10.30
CA THR A 196 -2.10 -8.75 -9.31
C THR A 196 -0.61 -8.47 -9.49
N ARG A 197 -0.22 -7.31 -10.03
CA ARG A 197 1.19 -6.94 -10.02
C ARG A 197 1.55 -6.73 -8.54
N ASN A 198 2.37 -7.63 -7.99
CA ASN A 198 2.93 -7.52 -6.64
C ASN A 198 3.91 -6.34 -6.68
N ASP A 199 3.38 -5.12 -6.73
CA ASP A 199 4.16 -3.92 -7.02
C ASP A 199 4.99 -3.42 -5.84
N ASN A 200 4.69 -3.92 -4.64
CA ASN A 200 5.23 -3.33 -3.42
C ASN A 200 6.35 -4.14 -2.77
N ILE A 201 6.71 -5.30 -3.32
CA ILE A 201 7.83 -6.12 -2.84
C ILE A 201 8.51 -6.76 -4.04
N ASP A 202 9.82 -7.01 -3.93
CA ASP A 202 10.52 -7.75 -4.98
C ASP A 202 9.89 -9.15 -5.13
N ALA A 203 9.49 -9.46 -6.37
CA ALA A 203 8.75 -10.67 -6.66
C ALA A 203 9.66 -11.91 -6.58
N GLY A 204 10.95 -11.78 -6.91
CA GLY A 204 11.94 -12.84 -6.78
C GLY A 204 12.21 -13.18 -5.31
N PHE A 205 12.37 -12.16 -4.47
CA PHE A 205 12.51 -12.30 -3.03
C PHE A 205 11.29 -12.98 -2.40
N LEU A 206 10.08 -12.52 -2.71
CA LEU A 206 8.86 -13.14 -2.17
C LEU A 206 8.71 -14.61 -2.62
N ALA A 207 9.05 -14.91 -3.88
CA ALA A 207 9.03 -16.28 -4.38
C ALA A 207 10.07 -17.17 -3.65
N ALA A 208 11.27 -16.65 -3.40
CA ALA A 208 12.32 -17.36 -2.67
C ALA A 208 11.91 -17.62 -1.20
N VAL A 209 11.30 -16.64 -0.53
CA VAL A 209 10.74 -16.82 0.83
C VAL A 209 9.67 -17.91 0.86
N ILE A 210 8.70 -17.86 -0.06
CA ILE A 210 7.63 -18.85 -0.12
C ILE A 210 8.22 -20.23 -0.43
N GLY A 211 9.17 -20.32 -1.36
CA GLY A 211 9.89 -21.55 -1.67
C GLY A 211 10.61 -22.14 -0.47
N HIS A 212 11.29 -21.30 0.32
CA HIS A 212 11.97 -21.73 1.54
C HIS A 212 10.99 -22.41 2.53
N TYR A 213 9.83 -21.82 2.79
CA TYR A 213 8.81 -22.40 3.70
C TYR A 213 8.05 -23.59 3.11
N VAL A 214 7.99 -23.71 1.78
CA VAL A 214 7.45 -24.92 1.14
C VAL A 214 8.40 -26.10 1.35
N VAL A 215 9.72 -25.88 1.21
CA VAL A 215 10.76 -26.90 1.42
C VAL A 215 10.98 -27.23 2.91
N HIS A 216 10.82 -26.26 3.82
CA HIS A 216 11.05 -26.42 5.26
C HIS A 216 9.74 -26.22 6.05
N PRO A 217 8.82 -27.19 6.05
CA PRO A 217 7.53 -27.08 6.74
C PRO A 217 7.67 -26.87 8.26
N GLU A 218 8.71 -27.41 8.88
CA GLU A 218 9.00 -27.29 10.31
C GLU A 218 9.21 -25.84 10.77
N HIS A 219 9.63 -24.96 9.87
CA HIS A 219 9.85 -23.54 10.17
C HIS A 219 8.58 -22.70 10.09
N ARG A 220 7.48 -23.23 9.53
CA ARG A 220 6.22 -22.48 9.37
C ARG A 220 5.62 -22.03 10.70
N ALA A 221 5.75 -22.85 11.74
CA ALA A 221 5.25 -22.51 13.08
C ALA A 221 6.00 -21.33 13.72
N ALA A 222 7.25 -21.09 13.30
CA ALA A 222 8.06 -19.98 13.82
C ALA A 222 7.84 -18.65 13.07
N ILE A 223 7.01 -18.66 12.01
CA ILE A 223 6.69 -17.45 11.23
C ILE A 223 6.11 -16.37 12.14
N GLY A 224 6.65 -15.16 12.01
CA GLY A 224 6.31 -14.02 12.88
C GLY A 224 7.28 -13.80 14.03
N GLY A 225 8.24 -14.70 14.27
CA GLY A 225 9.33 -14.51 15.21
C GLY A 225 10.49 -13.70 14.62
N GLN A 226 11.13 -12.86 15.44
CA GLN A 226 12.33 -12.12 15.03
C GLN A 226 13.51 -13.06 14.74
N ALA A 227 13.73 -14.07 15.58
CA ALA A 227 14.77 -15.08 15.37
C ALA A 227 14.56 -15.85 14.06
N GLU A 228 13.31 -16.14 13.72
CA GLU A 228 12.96 -16.80 12.47
C GLU A 228 13.22 -15.89 11.26
N TYR A 229 12.90 -14.61 11.37
CA TYR A 229 13.22 -13.65 10.32
C TYR A 229 14.73 -13.52 10.06
N GLU A 230 15.55 -13.59 11.11
CA GLU A 230 17.01 -13.58 11.00
C GLU A 230 17.54 -14.86 10.35
N ARG A 231 17.02 -16.03 10.73
CA ARG A 231 17.32 -17.30 10.06
C ARG A 231 16.96 -17.29 8.59
N LEU A 232 15.75 -16.83 8.26
CA LEU A 232 15.29 -16.68 6.88
C LEU A 232 16.22 -15.75 6.08
N ARG A 233 16.62 -14.61 6.65
CA ARG A 233 17.58 -13.69 6.01
C ARG A 233 18.96 -14.31 5.78
N ALA A 234 19.40 -15.20 6.67
CA ALA A 234 20.66 -15.92 6.50
C ALA A 234 20.57 -17.02 5.43
N ALA A 235 19.41 -17.67 5.30
CA ALA A 235 19.17 -18.75 4.35
C ALA A 235 18.92 -18.26 2.91
N LEU A 236 18.43 -17.02 2.73
CA LEU A 236 18.15 -16.45 1.42
C LEU A 236 19.41 -15.84 0.79
N PRO A 237 19.66 -16.06 -0.52
CA PRO A 237 20.78 -15.44 -1.20
C PRO A 237 20.64 -13.91 -1.16
N LYS A 238 21.71 -13.21 -0.76
CA LYS A 238 21.78 -11.75 -0.84
C LYS A 238 21.68 -11.35 -2.31
N ARG A 239 20.51 -10.94 -2.76
CA ARG A 239 20.37 -10.23 -4.04
C ARG A 239 20.78 -8.78 -3.76
N GLY A 240 21.88 -8.38 -4.39
CA GLY A 240 22.42 -7.00 -4.36
C GLY A 240 21.51 -6.03 -5.08
#